data_AF-A0A821L1V5-F1
#
_entry.id   AF-A0A821L1V5-F1
#
_cell.length_a   1.000
_cell.length_b   1.000
_cell.length_c   1.000
_cell.angle_alpha   90.00
_cell.angle_beta   90.00
_cell.angle_gamma   90.00
#
_symmetry.space_group_name_H-M   'P 1'
#
loop_
_entity.id
_entity.type
_entity.pdbx_description
1 polymer ?
#
loop_
_entity_poly.entity_id
_entity_poly.type
_entity_poly.pdbx_seq_one_letter_code
_entity_poly.pdbx_strand_id
1 'polypeptide(L)'
;FYIKMRTALHIEPIVIHNELSTVFDDEAPPLRTVQRWSKWFRDGREEVEDEERAGGPITGTTSGNIRQVHDLINDDPYITVDALEAESGLSHGTIQRIISDHLQLRKVTARYVPKYLTNFQKAERVRICQENLLKFEQGVWRLCDVVTGDESWFFHKQIGRKSSNAA
;
A
#
# COMPACT_ATOMS: atom_id res chain seq x y z
N PHE A 1 -4.69 20.33 -26.43
CA PHE A 1 -4.20 20.14 -27.81
C PHE A 1 -4.58 21.27 -28.78
N TYR A 2 -5.80 21.83 -28.77
CA TYR A 2 -6.23 22.86 -29.73
C TYR A 2 -5.35 24.11 -29.79
N ILE A 3 -5.08 24.75 -28.64
CA ILE A 3 -4.25 25.97 -28.56
C ILE A 3 -2.84 25.71 -29.13
N LYS A 4 -2.25 24.55 -28.82
CA LYS A 4 -0.94 24.12 -29.34
C LYS A 4 -0.93 24.06 -30.86
N MET A 5 -1.92 23.38 -31.46
CA MET A 5 -2.04 23.24 -32.92
C MET A 5 -2.21 24.60 -33.60
N ARG A 6 -3.10 25.46 -33.09
CA ARG A 6 -3.33 26.79 -33.67
C ARG A 6 -2.13 27.72 -33.53
N THR A 7 -1.41 27.63 -32.41
CA THR A 7 -0.16 28.37 -32.20
C THR A 7 0.92 27.93 -33.20
N ALA A 8 1.04 26.62 -33.47
CA ALA A 8 1.97 26.09 -34.47
C ALA A 8 1.62 26.52 -35.91
N LEU A 9 0.35 26.82 -36.18
CA LEU A 9 -0.13 27.41 -37.44
C LEU A 9 0.01 28.94 -37.49
N HIS A 10 0.73 29.56 -36.54
CA HIS A 10 0.92 31.00 -36.45
C HIS A 10 -0.38 31.81 -36.33
N ILE A 11 -1.42 31.23 -35.75
CA ILE A 11 -2.68 31.93 -35.48
C ILE A 11 -2.55 32.76 -34.20
N GLU A 12 -3.01 34.00 -34.25
CA GLU A 12 -2.97 34.92 -33.11
C GLU A 12 -3.85 34.43 -31.93
N PRO A 13 -3.41 34.55 -30.66
CA PRO A 13 -4.14 34.03 -29.51
C PRO A 13 -5.57 34.58 -29.34
N ILE A 14 -5.83 35.79 -29.84
CA ILE A 14 -7.17 36.40 -29.84
C ILE A 14 -8.13 35.61 -30.73
N VAL A 15 -7.67 35.19 -31.91
CA VAL A 15 -8.48 34.39 -32.84
C VAL A 15 -8.76 33.02 -32.24
N ILE A 16 -7.75 32.39 -31.63
CA ILE A 16 -7.89 31.11 -30.93
C ILE A 16 -8.93 31.20 -29.81
N HIS A 17 -8.89 32.29 -29.01
CA HIS A 17 -9.88 32.52 -27.96
C HIS A 17 -11.29 32.67 -28.52
N ASN A 18 -11.48 33.46 -29.58
CA ASN A 18 -12.79 33.66 -30.19
C ASN A 18 -13.36 32.36 -30.76
N GLU A 19 -12.53 31.53 -31.39
CA GLU A 19 -12.93 30.21 -31.88
C GLU A 19 -13.35 29.29 -30.72
N LEU A 20 -12.61 29.32 -29.60
CA LEU A 20 -12.96 28.56 -28.40
C LEU A 20 -14.24 29.08 -27.74
N SER A 21 -14.42 30.39 -27.60
CA SER A 21 -15.63 31.00 -27.05
C SER A 21 -16.86 30.71 -27.92
N THR A 22 -16.70 30.62 -29.24
CA THR A 22 -17.82 30.27 -30.15
C THR A 22 -18.32 28.85 -29.92
N VAL A 23 -17.44 27.93 -29.52
CA VAL A 23 -17.77 26.50 -29.33
C VAL A 23 -18.15 26.18 -27.88
N PHE A 24 -17.50 26.80 -26.91
CA PHE A 24 -17.60 26.44 -25.48
C PHE A 24 -18.25 27.52 -24.60
N ASP A 25 -18.54 28.70 -25.15
CA ASP A 25 -19.20 29.82 -24.45
C ASP A 25 -18.56 30.10 -23.07
N ASP A 26 -19.32 29.97 -21.98
CA ASP A 26 -18.86 30.20 -20.60
C ASP A 26 -17.79 29.21 -20.11
N GLU A 27 -17.68 28.03 -20.71
CA GLU A 27 -16.66 27.02 -20.39
C GLU A 27 -15.34 27.27 -21.14
N ALA A 28 -15.28 28.30 -21.98
CA ALA A 28 -14.08 28.62 -22.74
C ALA A 28 -12.95 29.13 -21.81
N PRO A 29 -11.70 28.72 -22.03
CA PRO A 29 -10.57 29.27 -21.30
C PRO A 29 -10.48 30.79 -21.51
N PRO A 30 -10.26 31.59 -20.46
CA PRO A 30 -10.17 33.04 -20.61
C PRO A 30 -8.96 33.41 -21.48
N LEU A 31 -9.05 34.53 -22.21
CA LEU A 31 -8.01 35.00 -23.13
C LEU A 31 -6.60 34.99 -22.52
N ARG A 32 -6.46 35.36 -21.23
CA ARG A 32 -5.18 35.31 -20.50
C ARG A 32 -4.54 33.92 -20.50
N THR A 33 -5.35 32.87 -20.36
CA THR A 33 -4.90 31.48 -20.34
C THR A 33 -4.46 31.07 -21.74
N VAL A 34 -5.24 31.44 -22.77
CA VAL A 34 -4.90 31.18 -24.17
C VAL A 34 -3.58 31.86 -24.57
N GLN A 35 -3.40 33.13 -24.19
CA GLN A 35 -2.16 33.87 -24.43
C GLN A 35 -0.96 33.24 -23.71
N ARG A 36 -1.10 32.87 -22.44
CA ARG A 36 -0.05 32.21 -21.66
C ARG A 36 0.38 30.89 -22.29
N TRP A 37 -0.57 30.03 -22.63
CA TRP A 37 -0.28 28.76 -23.29
C TRP A 37 0.33 28.95 -24.68
N SER A 38 -0.19 29.89 -25.48
CA SER A 38 0.37 30.20 -26.80
C SER A 38 1.79 30.78 -26.72
N LYS A 39 2.14 31.45 -25.62
CA LYS A 39 3.53 31.86 -25.35
C LYS A 39 4.38 30.65 -25.01
N TRP A 40 3.96 29.80 -24.06
CA TRP A 40 4.71 28.60 -23.70
C TRP A 40 4.98 27.67 -24.89
N PHE A 41 4.00 27.47 -25.78
CA PHE A 41 4.19 26.67 -26.99
C PHE A 41 5.17 27.31 -27.99
N ARG A 42 5.21 28.65 -28.10
CA ARG A 42 6.23 29.35 -28.90
C ARG A 42 7.62 29.27 -28.28
N ASP A 43 7.68 29.27 -26.96
CA ASP A 43 8.92 29.14 -26.18
C ASP A 43 9.43 27.68 -26.14
N GLY A 44 8.77 26.74 -26.83
CA GLY A 44 9.24 25.36 -27.02
C GLY A 44 8.68 24.32 -26.05
N ARG A 45 7.72 24.68 -25.17
CA ARG A 45 7.04 23.69 -24.32
C ARG A 45 6.19 22.77 -25.19
N GLU A 46 6.31 21.45 -25.04
CA GLU A 46 5.47 20.49 -25.78
C GLU A 46 4.38 19.83 -24.93
N GLU A 47 4.57 19.75 -23.63
CA GLU A 47 3.65 19.10 -22.70
C GLU A 47 2.47 20.00 -22.36
N VAL A 48 1.27 19.38 -22.34
CA VAL A 48 0.00 20.04 -21.99
C VAL A 48 -0.39 19.76 -20.54
N GLU A 49 0.19 18.73 -19.93
CA GLU A 49 -0.04 18.39 -18.54
C GLU A 49 0.52 19.47 -17.60
N ASP A 50 -0.10 19.60 -16.43
CA ASP A 50 0.43 20.45 -15.38
C ASP A 50 1.81 19.95 -14.94
N GLU A 51 2.76 20.87 -14.79
CA GLU A 51 4.04 20.54 -14.16
C GLU A 51 3.81 20.06 -12.73
N GLU A 52 4.77 19.28 -12.20
CA GLU A 52 4.75 18.88 -10.80
C GLU A 52 4.58 20.12 -9.92
N ARG A 53 3.39 20.26 -9.34
CA ARG A 53 3.11 21.34 -8.42
C ARG A 53 3.99 21.11 -7.21
N ALA A 54 4.77 22.12 -6.82
CA ALA A 54 5.40 22.13 -5.51
C ALA A 54 4.29 21.98 -4.47
N GLY A 55 4.15 20.77 -3.91
CA GLY A 55 3.23 20.51 -2.82
C GLY A 55 3.56 21.40 -1.62
N GLY A 56 2.61 21.57 -0.71
CA GLY A 56 2.89 22.20 0.57
C GLY A 56 4.03 21.46 1.30
N PRO A 57 4.81 22.14 2.16
CA PRO A 57 5.93 21.52 2.85
C PRO A 57 5.43 20.31 3.65
N ILE A 58 5.99 19.13 3.34
CA ILE A 58 5.71 17.89 4.07
C ILE A 58 6.52 17.95 5.38
N THR A 59 6.09 18.80 6.31
CA THR A 59 6.79 19.06 7.57
C THR A 59 6.91 17.81 8.45
N GLY A 60 5.98 16.86 8.30
CA GLY A 60 5.92 15.64 9.10
C GLY A 60 6.86 14.51 8.65
N THR A 61 7.34 14.51 7.40
CA THR A 61 8.07 13.37 6.82
C THR A 61 9.54 13.67 6.57
N THR A 62 10.16 14.36 7.52
CA THR A 62 11.60 14.59 7.57
C THR A 62 12.35 13.27 7.80
N SER A 63 13.59 13.15 7.32
CA SER A 63 14.44 11.97 7.54
C SER A 63 14.58 11.59 9.03
N GLY A 64 14.63 12.58 9.93
CA GLY A 64 14.65 12.35 11.38
C GLY A 64 13.39 11.65 11.89
N ASN A 65 12.21 12.10 11.44
CA ASN A 65 10.91 11.52 11.83
C ASN A 65 10.74 10.11 11.24
N ILE A 66 11.17 9.90 10.00
CA ILE A 66 11.16 8.57 9.37
C ILE A 66 12.00 7.60 10.20
N ARG A 67 13.22 8.02 10.58
CA ARG A 67 14.11 7.22 11.41
C ARG A 67 13.51 6.94 12.79
N GLN A 68 12.93 7.95 13.44
CA GLN A 68 12.30 7.78 14.75
C GLN A 68 11.16 6.73 14.70
N VAL A 69 10.26 6.83 13.74
CA VAL A 69 9.17 5.86 13.56
C VAL A 69 9.72 4.47 13.24
N HIS A 70 10.76 4.38 12.41
CA HIS A 70 11.42 3.12 12.09
C HIS A 70 12.05 2.46 13.33
N ASP A 71 12.73 3.23 14.17
CA ASP A 71 13.39 2.72 15.37
C ASP A 71 12.34 2.23 16.39
N LEU A 72 11.25 2.98 16.60
CA LEU A 72 10.12 2.57 17.45
C LEU A 72 9.48 1.25 17.00
N ILE A 73 9.31 1.05 15.69
CA ILE A 73 8.75 -0.19 15.13
C ILE A 73 9.71 -1.39 15.28
N ASN A 74 11.03 -1.15 15.19
CA ASN A 74 12.00 -2.23 15.38
C ASN A 74 12.14 -2.64 16.85
N ASP A 75 11.97 -1.71 17.77
CA ASP A 75 11.98 -1.97 19.21
C ASP A 75 10.73 -2.78 19.63
N ASP A 76 9.55 -2.40 19.15
CA ASP A 76 8.32 -3.16 19.32
C ASP A 76 7.53 -3.33 18.00
N PRO A 77 7.65 -4.49 17.34
CA PRO A 77 6.88 -4.80 16.12
C PRO A 77 5.36 -4.82 16.30
N TYR A 78 4.85 -4.80 17.53
CA TYR A 78 3.41 -4.78 17.85
C TYR A 78 2.88 -3.40 18.23
N ILE A 79 3.72 -2.36 18.16
CA ILE A 79 3.34 -1.00 18.53
C ILE A 79 2.12 -0.51 17.73
N THR A 80 1.19 0.16 18.40
CA THR A 80 0.00 0.73 17.76
C THR A 80 0.31 2.09 17.16
N VAL A 81 -0.50 2.53 16.19
CA VAL A 81 -0.35 3.87 15.62
C VAL A 81 -0.58 4.95 16.67
N ASP A 82 -1.49 4.74 17.61
CA ASP A 82 -1.74 5.67 18.72
C ASP A 82 -0.52 5.81 19.65
N ALA A 83 0.18 4.70 19.92
CA ALA A 83 1.42 4.74 20.70
C ALA A 83 2.55 5.43 19.90
N LEU A 84 2.66 5.18 18.60
CA LEU A 84 3.61 5.88 17.73
C LEU A 84 3.33 7.39 17.71
N GLU A 85 2.07 7.82 17.70
CA GLU A 85 1.68 9.23 17.78
C GLU A 85 2.09 9.86 19.12
N ALA A 86 1.85 9.16 20.22
CA ALA A 86 2.27 9.62 21.55
C ALA A 86 3.80 9.76 21.69
N GLU A 87 4.57 8.82 21.14
CA GLU A 87 6.04 8.81 21.25
C GLU A 87 6.73 9.75 20.25
N SER A 88 6.20 9.86 19.03
CA SER A 88 6.82 10.67 17.96
C SER A 88 6.28 12.11 17.88
N GLY A 89 5.10 12.38 18.46
CA GLY A 89 4.40 13.66 18.32
C GLY A 89 3.90 13.95 16.90
N LEU A 90 3.92 12.94 16.02
CA LEU A 90 3.47 13.02 14.63
C LEU A 90 2.00 12.65 14.53
N SER A 91 1.28 13.33 13.63
CA SER A 91 -0.11 12.97 13.38
C SER A 91 -0.23 11.54 12.82
N HIS A 92 -1.32 10.87 13.18
CA HIS A 92 -1.66 9.55 12.69
C HIS A 92 -1.49 9.38 11.16
N GLY A 93 -1.95 10.36 10.36
CA GLY A 93 -1.81 10.32 8.90
C GLY A 93 -0.36 10.41 8.41
N THR A 94 0.49 11.18 9.11
CA THR A 94 1.92 11.24 8.82
C THR A 94 2.59 9.90 9.10
N ILE A 95 2.26 9.28 10.24
CA ILE A 95 2.82 7.98 10.62
C ILE A 95 2.41 6.91 9.60
N GLN A 96 1.15 6.85 9.19
CA GLN A 96 0.69 5.90 8.18
C GLN A 96 1.42 6.06 6.84
N ARG A 97 1.65 7.30 6.41
CA ARG A 97 2.44 7.62 5.21
C ARG A 97 3.90 7.21 5.38
N ILE A 98 4.51 7.46 6.54
CA ILE A 98 5.88 7.00 6.82
C ILE A 98 5.96 5.47 6.72
N ILE A 99 5.06 4.75 7.39
CA ILE A 99 5.03 3.28 7.39
C ILE A 99 4.87 2.74 5.97
N SER A 100 3.91 3.26 5.20
CA SER A 100 3.55 2.71 3.88
C SER A 100 4.48 3.19 2.77
N ASP A 101 4.68 4.51 2.65
CA ASP A 101 5.35 5.10 1.48
C ASP A 101 6.87 5.17 1.65
N HIS A 102 7.35 5.37 2.88
CA HIS A 102 8.80 5.55 3.13
C HIS A 102 9.48 4.29 3.66
N LEU A 103 8.85 3.56 4.58
CA LEU A 103 9.39 2.32 5.14
C LEU A 103 8.95 1.09 4.35
N GLN A 104 7.92 1.21 3.49
CA GLN A 104 7.39 0.09 2.69
C GLN A 104 6.94 -1.08 3.56
N LEU A 105 6.41 -0.79 4.75
CA LEU A 105 5.93 -1.75 5.72
C LEU A 105 4.42 -1.92 5.62
N ARG A 106 3.94 -3.11 5.99
CA ARG A 106 2.52 -3.44 6.06
C ARG A 106 2.22 -4.19 7.34
N LYS A 107 1.09 -3.87 7.98
CA LYS A 107 0.58 -4.64 9.10
C LYS A 107 0.29 -6.08 8.68
N VAL A 108 0.83 -7.04 9.42
CA VAL A 108 0.51 -8.47 9.29
C VAL A 108 -0.03 -8.93 10.64
N THR A 109 -1.13 -9.67 10.63
CA THR A 109 -1.70 -10.23 11.86
C THR A 109 -0.88 -11.41 12.34
N ALA A 110 -0.61 -11.47 13.64
CA ALA A 110 0.07 -12.60 14.26
C ALA A 110 -0.70 -13.92 13.98
N ARG A 111 0.05 -15.02 13.81
CA ARG A 111 -0.53 -16.35 13.66
C ARG A 111 -0.57 -17.04 15.01
N TYR A 112 -1.66 -17.76 15.28
CA TYR A 112 -1.77 -18.58 16.49
C TYR A 112 -0.73 -19.71 16.46
N VAL A 113 0.05 -19.83 17.54
CA VAL A 113 1.00 -20.92 17.73
C VAL A 113 0.47 -21.80 18.86
N PRO A 114 0.17 -23.10 18.61
CA PRO A 114 -0.51 -23.97 19.59
C PRO A 114 0.23 -24.13 20.92
N LYS A 115 1.56 -23.98 20.94
CA LYS A 115 2.37 -24.20 22.13
C LYS A 115 3.64 -23.34 22.12
N TYR A 116 3.94 -22.74 23.27
CA TYR A 116 5.24 -22.12 23.49
C TYR A 116 6.29 -23.20 23.80
N LEU A 117 7.27 -23.37 22.92
CA LEU A 117 8.30 -24.40 23.04
C LEU A 117 9.52 -23.88 23.82
N THR A 118 10.06 -24.73 24.69
CA THR A 118 11.35 -24.46 25.35
C THR A 118 12.51 -24.54 24.35
N ASN A 119 13.65 -23.92 24.67
CA ASN A 119 14.83 -23.99 23.80
C ASN A 119 15.30 -25.43 23.56
N PHE A 120 15.21 -26.29 24.58
CA PHE A 120 15.48 -27.72 24.44
C PHE A 120 14.52 -28.40 23.46
N GLN A 121 13.20 -28.16 23.57
CA GLN A 121 12.21 -28.72 22.65
C GLN A 121 12.42 -28.25 21.20
N LYS A 122 12.84 -26.99 21.00
CA LYS A 122 13.17 -26.46 19.67
C LYS A 122 14.38 -27.20 19.07
N ALA A 123 15.46 -27.32 19.85
CA ALA A 123 16.67 -28.00 19.43
C ALA A 123 16.38 -29.48 19.07
N GLU A 124 15.62 -30.16 19.92
CA GLU A 124 15.29 -31.57 19.71
C GLU A 124 14.41 -31.78 18.46
N ARG A 125 13.44 -30.90 18.22
CA ARG A 125 12.65 -30.94 16.98
C ARG A 125 13.51 -30.75 15.74
N VAL A 126 14.46 -29.80 15.76
CA VAL A 126 15.38 -29.57 14.63
C VAL A 126 16.25 -30.80 14.39
N ARG A 127 16.81 -31.40 15.46
CA ARG A 127 17.60 -32.63 15.38
C ARG A 127 16.82 -33.76 14.72
N ILE A 128 15.61 -34.04 15.20
CA ILE A 128 14.74 -35.10 14.64
C ILE A 128 14.40 -34.80 13.18
N CYS A 129 14.09 -33.55 12.82
CA CYS A 129 13.80 -33.18 11.44
C CYS A 129 15.02 -33.39 10.52
N GLN A 130 16.22 -33.05 10.97
CA GLN A 130 17.46 -33.26 10.20
C GLN A 130 17.73 -34.76 9.99
N GLU A 131 17.55 -35.58 11.02
CA GLU A 131 17.69 -37.04 10.91
C GLU A 131 16.65 -37.64 9.95
N ASN A 132 15.41 -37.18 10.01
CA ASN A 132 14.36 -37.63 9.10
C ASN A 132 14.66 -37.20 7.65
N LEU A 133 15.13 -35.97 7.44
CA LEU A 133 15.53 -35.47 6.12
C LEU A 133 16.64 -36.33 5.52
N LEU A 134 17.69 -36.64 6.30
CA LEU A 134 18.78 -37.52 5.87
C LEU A 134 18.28 -38.89 5.41
N LYS A 135 17.31 -39.49 6.11
CA LYS A 135 16.73 -40.78 5.70
C LYS A 135 16.00 -40.70 4.35
N PHE A 136 15.33 -39.58 4.07
CA PHE A 136 14.71 -39.36 2.77
C PHE A 136 15.75 -39.13 1.67
N GLU A 137 16.78 -38.32 1.94
CA GLU A 137 17.85 -38.02 0.97
C GLU A 137 18.67 -39.26 0.62
N GLN A 138 18.92 -40.14 1.59
CA GLN A 138 19.61 -41.41 1.38
C GLN A 138 18.72 -42.49 0.74
N GLY A 139 17.44 -42.20 0.50
CA GLY A 139 16.47 -43.15 -0.06
C GLY A 139 16.11 -44.30 0.86
N VAL A 140 16.49 -44.22 2.15
CA VAL A 140 16.12 -45.21 3.18
C VAL A 140 14.61 -45.17 3.42
N TRP A 141 14.05 -43.96 3.43
CA TRP A 141 12.60 -43.72 3.53
C TRP A 141 12.07 -43.13 2.24
N ARG A 142 10.88 -43.58 1.83
CA ARG A 142 10.08 -42.93 0.80
C ARG A 142 8.78 -42.47 1.42
N LEU A 143 8.23 -41.36 0.92
CA LEU A 143 7.00 -40.80 1.49
C LEU A 143 5.81 -41.78 1.41
N CYS A 144 5.80 -42.64 0.38
CA CYS A 144 4.78 -43.68 0.21
C CYS A 144 4.84 -44.81 1.23
N ASP A 145 5.94 -44.92 2.00
CA ASP A 145 6.12 -45.96 3.01
C ASP A 145 5.68 -45.50 4.41
N VAL A 146 5.32 -44.21 4.57
CA VAL A 146 4.94 -43.62 5.85
C VAL A 146 3.42 -43.65 6.01
N VAL A 147 2.95 -44.39 7.00
CA VAL A 147 1.56 -44.35 7.47
C VAL A 147 1.49 -43.52 8.74
N THR A 148 0.57 -42.55 8.80
CA THR A 148 0.36 -41.68 9.96
C THR A 148 -1.12 -41.63 10.32
N GLY A 149 -1.42 -41.38 11.59
CA GLY A 149 -2.77 -41.21 12.11
C GLY A 149 -2.76 -40.28 13.31
N ASP A 150 -3.83 -39.51 13.45
CA ASP A 150 -4.07 -38.60 14.58
C ASP A 150 -5.58 -38.58 14.87
N GLU A 151 -5.96 -38.20 16.08
CA GLU A 151 -7.35 -38.12 16.52
C GLU A 151 -7.84 -36.66 16.47
N SER A 152 -9.04 -36.44 15.98
CA SER A 152 -9.64 -35.11 15.89
C SER A 152 -11.05 -35.10 16.48
N TRP A 153 -11.35 -34.06 17.24
CA TRP A 153 -12.67 -33.85 17.83
C TRP A 153 -13.62 -33.22 16.81
N PHE A 154 -14.77 -33.85 16.60
CA PHE A 154 -15.83 -33.32 15.74
C PHE A 154 -17.03 -32.91 16.58
N PHE A 155 -17.41 -31.64 16.49
CA PHE A 155 -18.57 -31.13 17.21
C PHE A 155 -19.86 -31.50 16.48
N HIS A 156 -20.72 -32.30 17.12
CA HIS A 156 -22.06 -32.61 16.61
C HIS A 156 -23.10 -31.69 17.26
N LYS A 157 -23.73 -30.82 16.45
CA LYS A 157 -24.82 -29.96 16.89
C LYS A 157 -26.15 -30.45 16.32
N GLN A 158 -27.10 -30.81 17.18
CA GLN A 158 -28.48 -31.00 16.74
C GLN A 158 -29.12 -29.63 16.50
N ILE A 159 -29.42 -29.34 15.23
CA ILE A 159 -30.20 -28.16 14.87
C ILE A 159 -31.66 -28.47 15.20
N GLY A 160 -32.22 -27.79 16.20
CA GLY A 160 -33.63 -27.92 16.54
C GLY A 160 -34.49 -27.57 15.31
N ARG A 161 -35.48 -28.41 14.99
CA ARG A 161 -36.49 -28.06 13.99
C ARG A 161 -37.26 -26.85 14.51
N LYS A 162 -37.42 -25.81 13.67
CA LYS A 162 -38.36 -24.71 13.92
C LYS A 162 -39.72 -25.33 14.24
N SER A 163 -40.23 -25.12 15.45
CA SER A 163 -41.65 -25.31 15.72
C SER A 163 -42.40 -24.37 14.77
N SER A 164 -43.24 -24.94 13.90
CA SER A 164 -44.20 -24.12 13.17
C SER A 164 -45.07 -23.43 14.21
N ASN A 165 -45.13 -22.11 14.18
CA ASN A 165 -46.14 -21.36 14.92
C ASN A 165 -47.49 -21.72 14.30
N ALA A 166 -48.11 -22.78 14.81
CA ALA A 166 -49.51 -23.08 14.56
C ALA A 166 -50.33 -22.33 15.61
N ALA A 167 -51.34 -21.63 15.09
CA ALA A 167 -52.21 -20.61 15.68
C ALA A 167 -52.81 -20.93 17.04
#